data_AF-A0A4S9UCA2-F1
#
_entry.id   AF-A0A4S9UCA2-F1
#
_cell.length_a   1.000
_cell.length_b   1.000
_cell.length_c   1.000
_cell.angle_alpha   90.00
_cell.angle_beta   90.00
_cell.angle_gamma   90.00
#
_symmetry.space_group_name_H-M   'P 1'
#
loop_
_entity.id
_entity.type
_entity.pdbx_description
1 polymer ?
#
loop_
_entity_poly.entity_id
_entity_poly.type
_entity_poly.pdbx_seq_one_letter_code
_entity_poly.pdbx_strand_id
1 'polypeptide(L)'
;MDKLPDEIVLQVLSFLEVHDLVTCQYLSRRFLDLCRDDNLWKLECFDASRAESRRKRQRVDPTNTQLHTLRSAFNQLSGQPSQPSDPDDGPRLSAVAETQRALANWDPSYGHENISFYDEYIHRHAPISIGWLSMPGDDPPEATGLGLIQDSDSNPEHLAASLDDGSVCIWDVRPRDTDSDLSQGRIVGKSSPGLLSGGCRAGQSREEIRAIMTETGAVESVSIDNNRGRGYFAQNSTLVEVDLATLQVVSQEIFPFPVAALSQSRDSSLVVGTNWTIHIHDPRNKSKSAVDPSLRCEIIGGPSATHASLSQPGPLSILDRAKDESIWIAGRFTHLLNYDRRFFPRILGTVHSGGRISCIAEAPRPYVPRSLDLLQNPSITIADVYGAKTAHGSTILAAGEYKGKGSLEFYGLAPSSSGSVITESYRNRQTAASTRLLSVAAHGYSTVFSDGDGNLKWVERDGMTAIRSYNINEAVDPPSFNQAQSTAQGPDEPSQGDIVQKMIPLRPSGGSWSSKRADANQSELVLKTGDGRIGVLGFGHNTLYTREEKETIVETTEQRERRDAEKQYRETLGRALQSQADEVRFMRGLGLLG
;
A
#
# COMPACT_ATOMS: atom_id res chain seq x y z
N MET A 1 30.58 -7.42 32.07
CA MET A 1 29.60 -7.70 30.99
C MET A 1 30.14 -8.73 30.00
N ASP A 2 31.39 -8.63 29.54
CA ASP A 2 31.92 -9.56 28.50
C ASP A 2 31.95 -11.05 28.88
N LYS A 3 32.01 -11.38 30.18
CA LYS A 3 32.03 -12.76 30.70
C LYS A 3 30.66 -13.33 31.08
N LEU A 4 29.60 -12.52 31.02
CA LEU A 4 28.25 -13.00 31.34
C LEU A 4 27.70 -13.79 30.14
N PRO A 5 26.89 -14.84 30.37
CA PRO A 5 26.12 -15.50 29.32
C PRO A 5 25.14 -14.53 28.65
N ASP A 6 24.86 -14.75 27.37
CA ASP A 6 23.96 -13.90 26.58
C ASP A 6 22.53 -13.88 27.14
N GLU A 7 22.08 -14.99 27.74
CA GLU A 7 20.74 -15.12 28.33
C GLU A 7 20.52 -14.16 29.51
N ILE A 8 21.55 -14.00 30.36
CA ILE A 8 21.47 -13.06 31.49
C ILE A 8 21.46 -11.62 30.99
N VAL A 9 22.24 -11.34 29.95
CA VAL A 9 22.27 -10.00 29.33
C VAL A 9 20.91 -9.68 28.71
N LEU A 10 20.30 -10.61 27.97
CA LEU A 10 18.95 -10.44 27.41
C LEU A 10 17.90 -10.21 28.49
N GLN A 11 17.97 -10.94 29.61
CA GLN A 11 17.07 -10.72 30.73
C GLN A 11 17.23 -9.32 31.33
N VAL A 12 18.47 -8.80 31.45
CA VAL A 12 18.71 -7.43 31.89
C VAL A 12 18.18 -6.42 30.87
N LEU A 13 18.40 -6.66 29.57
CA LEU A 13 17.92 -5.80 28.48
C LEU A 13 16.38 -5.76 28.46
N SER A 14 15.67 -6.84 28.81
CA SER A 14 14.20 -6.84 28.85
C SER A 14 13.58 -5.92 29.91
N PHE A 15 14.37 -5.37 30.84
CA PHE A 15 13.92 -4.37 31.80
C PHE A 15 14.21 -2.93 31.37
N LEU A 16 14.93 -2.74 30.26
CA LEU A 16 15.28 -1.41 29.76
C LEU A 16 14.17 -0.86 28.87
N GLU A 17 14.02 0.46 28.87
CA GLU A 17 13.13 1.14 27.93
C GLU A 17 13.73 1.16 26.52
N VAL A 18 12.86 1.36 25.51
CA VAL A 18 13.21 1.38 24.08
C VAL A 18 14.37 2.34 23.77
N HIS A 19 14.40 3.52 24.40
CA HIS A 19 15.48 4.49 24.22
C HIS A 19 16.84 3.94 24.68
N ASP A 20 16.87 3.28 25.83
CA ASP A 20 18.09 2.75 26.42
C ASP A 20 18.57 1.50 25.66
N LEU A 21 17.63 0.67 25.18
CA LEU A 21 17.91 -0.45 24.28
C LEU A 21 18.60 0.00 23.00
N VAL A 22 18.10 1.05 22.36
CA VAL A 22 18.71 1.62 21.15
C VAL A 22 20.08 2.22 21.46
N THR A 23 20.25 2.87 22.61
CA THR A 23 21.55 3.42 23.03
C THR A 23 22.58 2.31 23.26
N CYS A 24 22.18 1.17 23.83
CA CYS A 24 23.04 0.02 24.03
C CYS A 24 23.57 -0.59 22.73
N GLN A 25 22.84 -0.45 21.61
CA GLN A 25 23.29 -0.93 20.29
C GLN A 25 24.62 -0.28 19.85
N TYR A 26 24.91 0.94 20.30
CA TYR A 26 26.13 1.66 19.92
C TYR A 26 27.36 1.26 20.74
N LEU A 27 27.20 0.47 21.81
CA LEU A 27 28.29 0.14 22.73
C LEU A 27 29.26 -0.92 22.18
N SER A 28 28.72 -1.99 21.58
CA SER A 28 29.54 -3.07 21.00
C SER A 28 28.75 -3.88 19.97
N ARG A 29 29.46 -4.65 19.12
CA ARG A 29 28.80 -5.56 18.16
C ARG A 29 27.94 -6.63 18.85
N ARG A 30 28.40 -7.14 19.99
CA ARG A 30 27.63 -8.11 20.79
C ARG A 30 26.35 -7.49 21.34
N PHE A 31 26.42 -6.26 21.87
CA PHE A 31 25.22 -5.56 22.33
C PHE A 31 24.30 -5.16 21.18
N LEU A 32 24.83 -4.83 19.99
CA LEU A 32 24.03 -4.60 18.80
C LEU A 32 23.17 -5.83 18.47
N ASP A 33 23.77 -7.02 18.44
CA ASP A 33 23.06 -8.26 18.11
C ASP A 33 22.03 -8.62 19.21
N LEU A 34 22.42 -8.55 20.49
CA LEU A 34 21.51 -8.86 21.61
C LEU A 34 20.38 -7.84 21.76
N CYS A 35 20.66 -6.54 21.59
CA CYS A 35 19.64 -5.50 21.63
C CYS A 35 18.74 -5.50 20.38
N ARG A 36 19.03 -6.34 19.36
CA ARG A 36 18.17 -6.57 18.20
C ARG A 36 17.55 -7.97 18.20
N ASP A 37 17.52 -8.64 19.36
CA ASP A 37 16.87 -9.94 19.48
C ASP A 37 15.36 -9.86 19.16
N ASP A 38 14.91 -10.77 18.29
CA ASP A 38 13.55 -10.77 17.79
C ASP A 38 12.50 -11.03 18.87
N ASN A 39 12.82 -11.80 19.93
CA ASN A 39 11.84 -12.09 20.99
C ASN A 39 11.57 -10.85 21.84
N LEU A 40 12.60 -10.05 22.11
CA LEU A 40 12.47 -8.80 22.86
C LEU A 40 11.62 -7.80 22.08
N TRP A 41 11.96 -7.54 20.82
CA TRP A 41 11.21 -6.59 19.99
C TRP A 41 9.80 -7.06 19.64
N LYS A 42 9.56 -8.38 19.58
CA LYS A 42 8.22 -8.94 19.42
C LYS A 42 7.31 -8.60 20.59
N LEU A 43 7.83 -8.68 21.82
CA LEU A 43 7.08 -8.31 23.02
C LEU A 43 6.80 -6.80 23.05
N GLU A 44 7.80 -5.97 22.76
CA GLU A 44 7.63 -4.51 22.67
C GLU A 44 6.60 -4.10 21.61
N CYS A 45 6.65 -4.71 20.42
CA CYS A 45 5.65 -4.49 19.37
C CYS A 45 4.25 -4.92 19.81
N PHE A 46 4.13 -6.05 20.53
CA PHE A 46 2.86 -6.52 21.05
C PHE A 46 2.30 -5.59 22.11
N ASP A 47 3.11 -5.16 23.08
CA ASP A 47 2.70 -4.27 24.17
C ASP A 47 2.30 -2.88 23.66
N ALA A 48 2.92 -2.41 22.58
CA ALA A 48 2.50 -1.18 21.89
C ALA A 48 1.30 -1.39 20.94
N SER A 49 0.89 -2.63 20.68
CA SER A 49 -0.15 -2.96 19.69
C SER A 49 -1.56 -2.56 20.14
N ARG A 50 -2.44 -2.35 19.16
CA ARG A 50 -3.87 -2.16 19.42
C ARG A 50 -4.55 -3.42 19.96
N ALA A 51 -4.05 -4.61 19.65
CA ALA A 51 -4.58 -5.86 20.17
C ALA A 51 -4.40 -5.92 21.69
N GLU A 52 -3.22 -5.55 22.16
CA GLU A 52 -2.87 -5.50 23.58
C GLU A 52 -3.62 -4.38 24.30
N SER A 53 -3.70 -3.18 23.70
CA SER A 53 -4.51 -2.08 24.22
C SER A 53 -6.00 -2.44 24.34
N ARG A 54 -6.57 -3.17 23.35
CA ARG A 54 -7.96 -3.66 23.41
C ARG A 54 -8.14 -4.67 24.52
N ARG A 55 -7.22 -5.62 24.66
CA ARG A 55 -7.22 -6.61 25.74
C ARG A 55 -7.11 -5.93 27.11
N LYS A 56 -6.19 -4.97 27.28
CA LYS A 56 -6.08 -4.14 28.50
C LYS A 56 -7.41 -3.45 28.79
N ARG A 57 -8.05 -2.81 27.80
CA ARG A 57 -9.38 -2.19 27.97
C ARG A 57 -10.48 -3.18 28.35
N GLN A 58 -10.44 -4.40 27.80
CA GLN A 58 -11.38 -5.47 28.16
C GLN A 58 -11.10 -6.05 29.56
N ARG A 59 -9.84 -6.00 30.01
CA ARG A 59 -9.41 -6.35 31.38
C ARG A 59 -9.60 -5.22 32.38
N VAL A 60 -9.70 -3.95 31.95
CA VAL A 60 -10.05 -2.83 32.82
C VAL A 60 -11.46 -3.12 33.36
N ASP A 61 -11.42 -3.45 34.64
CA ASP A 61 -12.32 -4.21 35.48
C ASP A 61 -13.86 -4.10 35.29
N PRO A 62 -14.60 -5.21 35.49
CA PRO A 62 -16.04 -5.24 35.79
C PRO A 62 -16.42 -4.57 37.13
N THR A 63 -15.45 -4.06 37.89
CA THR A 63 -15.64 -3.30 39.13
C THR A 63 -15.71 -1.79 38.92
N ASN A 64 -15.66 -1.30 37.67
CA ASN A 64 -15.91 0.11 37.38
C ASN A 64 -17.38 0.43 37.67
N THR A 65 -17.64 0.71 38.95
CA THR A 65 -18.94 0.99 39.55
C THR A 65 -19.68 2.02 38.71
N GLN A 66 -19.01 3.05 38.18
CA GLN A 66 -19.63 4.06 37.34
C GLN A 66 -20.19 3.53 36.02
N LEU A 67 -19.48 2.64 35.32
CA LEU A 67 -19.98 2.06 34.06
C LEU A 67 -21.08 1.01 34.29
N HIS A 68 -20.98 0.25 35.37
CA HIS A 68 -22.05 -0.66 35.79
C HIS A 68 -23.30 0.10 36.23
N THR A 69 -23.13 1.19 36.99
CA THR A 69 -24.21 2.10 37.42
C THR A 69 -24.85 2.81 36.22
N LEU A 70 -24.06 3.26 35.23
CA LEU A 70 -24.59 3.86 34.00
C LEU A 70 -25.35 2.84 33.16
N ARG A 71 -24.84 1.60 33.01
CA ARG A 71 -25.57 0.53 32.31
C ARG A 71 -26.84 0.13 33.05
N SER A 72 -26.82 0.01 34.38
CA SER A 72 -28.01 -0.31 35.17
C SER A 72 -29.03 0.83 35.14
N ALA A 73 -28.60 2.08 35.21
CA ALA A 73 -29.47 3.25 35.09
C ALA A 73 -30.08 3.36 33.70
N PHE A 74 -29.31 3.09 32.64
CA PHE A 74 -29.81 3.06 31.26
C PHE A 74 -30.84 1.95 31.03
N ASN A 75 -30.60 0.75 31.58
CA ASN A 75 -31.54 -0.36 31.49
C ASN A 75 -32.83 -0.09 32.29
N GLN A 76 -32.73 0.57 33.45
CA GLN A 76 -33.89 1.04 34.23
C GLN A 76 -34.70 2.10 33.47
N LEU A 77 -34.03 3.04 32.79
CA LEU A 77 -34.71 4.05 31.96
C LEU A 77 -35.37 3.46 30.71
N SER A 78 -34.77 2.40 30.14
CA SER A 78 -35.24 1.75 28.91
C SER A 78 -36.32 0.68 29.15
N GLY A 79 -36.71 0.44 30.41
CA GLY A 79 -37.75 -0.52 30.77
C GLY A 79 -37.42 -1.98 30.47
N GLN A 80 -36.14 -2.31 30.22
CA GLN A 80 -35.73 -3.69 29.97
C GLN A 80 -35.58 -4.46 31.29
N PRO A 81 -36.11 -5.69 31.40
CA PRO A 81 -35.94 -6.50 32.59
C PRO A 81 -34.45 -6.76 32.83
N SER A 82 -34.01 -6.53 34.06
CA SER A 82 -32.67 -6.87 34.54
C SER A 82 -32.45 -8.37 34.37
N GLN A 83 -31.65 -8.76 33.37
CA GLN A 83 -31.16 -10.12 33.23
C GLN A 83 -30.39 -10.52 34.50
N PRO A 84 -30.62 -11.71 35.07
CA PRO A 84 -29.80 -12.21 36.16
C PRO A 84 -28.38 -12.39 35.65
N SER A 85 -27.45 -11.65 36.25
CA SER A 85 -26.02 -11.81 36.06
C SER A 85 -25.54 -13.03 36.86
N ASP A 86 -25.83 -14.23 36.37
CA ASP A 86 -24.98 -15.38 36.65
C ASP A 86 -23.74 -15.22 35.76
N PRO A 87 -22.52 -15.10 36.32
CA PRO A 87 -21.33 -15.30 35.53
C PRO A 87 -21.30 -16.80 35.21
N ASP A 88 -21.71 -17.16 34.00
CA ASP A 88 -21.48 -18.49 33.45
C ASP A 88 -19.97 -18.76 33.56
N ASP A 89 -19.60 -19.64 34.50
CA ASP A 89 -18.22 -19.98 34.87
C ASP A 89 -17.67 -20.94 33.80
N GLY A 90 -17.53 -20.43 32.57
CA GLY A 90 -16.63 -21.00 31.59
C GLY A 90 -15.21 -20.98 32.17
N PRO A 91 -14.35 -21.96 31.85
CA PRO A 91 -13.01 -22.03 32.42
C PRO A 91 -12.23 -20.75 32.11
N ARG A 92 -12.10 -19.87 33.11
CA ARG A 92 -11.29 -18.66 33.00
C ARG A 92 -9.83 -19.09 32.86
N LEU A 93 -9.28 -18.84 31.68
CA LEU A 93 -7.89 -19.10 31.39
C LEU A 93 -7.01 -18.28 32.36
N SER A 94 -5.85 -18.80 32.72
CA SER A 94 -4.92 -18.03 33.54
C SER A 94 -4.51 -16.75 32.80
N ALA A 95 -4.23 -15.67 33.53
CA ALA A 95 -3.86 -14.39 32.93
C ALA A 95 -2.65 -14.50 31.98
N VAL A 96 -1.75 -15.47 32.25
CA VAL A 96 -0.60 -15.82 31.42
C VAL A 96 -1.06 -16.52 30.13
N ALA A 97 -1.93 -17.53 30.23
CA ALA A 97 -2.45 -18.26 29.06
C ALA A 97 -3.26 -17.34 28.11
N GLU A 98 -4.05 -16.41 28.66
CA GLU A 98 -4.74 -15.40 27.85
C GLU A 98 -3.77 -14.47 27.12
N THR A 99 -2.68 -14.06 27.78
CA THR A 99 -1.66 -13.20 27.17
C THR A 99 -0.92 -13.95 26.07
N GLN A 100 -0.60 -15.22 26.30
CA GLN A 100 0.02 -16.09 25.30
C GLN A 100 -0.89 -16.29 24.07
N ARG A 101 -2.21 -16.49 24.28
CA ARG A 101 -3.18 -16.57 23.18
C ARG A 101 -3.29 -15.25 22.43
N ALA A 102 -3.32 -14.12 23.13
CA ALA A 102 -3.37 -12.80 22.51
C ALA A 102 -2.12 -12.50 21.67
N LEU A 103 -0.94 -12.84 22.20
CA LEU A 103 0.33 -12.71 21.49
C LEU A 103 0.35 -13.59 20.23
N ALA A 104 -0.07 -14.86 20.32
CA ALA A 104 -0.14 -15.77 19.19
C ALA A 104 -1.14 -15.31 18.10
N ASN A 105 -2.22 -14.64 18.51
CA ASN A 105 -3.22 -14.07 17.60
C ASN A 105 -2.69 -12.85 16.85
N TRP A 106 -1.98 -11.96 17.56
CA TRP A 106 -1.41 -10.73 16.97
C TRP A 106 -0.19 -11.01 16.09
N ASP A 107 0.62 -12.02 16.46
CA ASP A 107 1.89 -12.32 15.82
C ASP A 107 1.80 -12.30 14.27
N PRO A 108 2.50 -11.39 13.58
CA PRO A 108 2.42 -11.28 12.13
C PRO A 108 3.20 -12.40 11.40
N SER A 109 3.98 -13.21 12.12
CA SER A 109 4.83 -14.25 11.54
C SER A 109 4.05 -15.39 10.90
N TYR A 110 4.58 -15.84 9.76
CA TYR A 110 4.16 -17.03 9.01
C TYR A 110 5.35 -17.98 8.93
N GLY A 111 5.11 -19.28 8.78
CA GLY A 111 6.10 -20.32 9.12
C GLY A 111 7.45 -20.27 8.39
N HIS A 112 7.54 -19.62 7.22
CA HIS A 112 8.79 -19.51 6.45
C HIS A 112 9.35 -18.09 6.38
N GLU A 113 8.71 -17.12 7.04
CA GLU A 113 9.12 -15.72 7.00
C GLU A 113 10.05 -15.42 8.18
N ASN A 114 11.25 -14.94 7.89
CA ASN A 114 12.12 -14.34 8.91
C ASN A 114 11.67 -12.89 9.13
N ILE A 115 11.20 -12.61 10.34
CA ILE A 115 10.71 -11.28 10.74
C ILE A 115 11.76 -10.60 11.60
N SER A 116 12.30 -9.48 11.11
CA SER A 116 13.06 -8.55 11.95
C SER A 116 12.06 -7.71 12.75
N PHE A 117 11.85 -8.08 14.01
CA PHE A 117 10.89 -7.34 14.85
C PHE A 117 11.38 -5.94 15.21
N TYR A 118 12.69 -5.70 15.15
CA TYR A 118 13.27 -4.36 15.27
C TYR A 118 12.82 -3.44 14.11
N ASP A 119 12.90 -3.91 12.87
CA ASP A 119 12.44 -3.14 11.70
C ASP A 119 10.92 -2.95 11.71
N GLU A 120 10.16 -3.96 12.18
CA GLU A 120 8.72 -3.84 12.38
C GLU A 120 8.37 -2.77 13.44
N TYR A 121 9.15 -2.68 14.53
CA TYR A 121 8.97 -1.62 15.52
C TYR A 121 9.20 -0.23 14.92
N ILE A 122 10.26 -0.07 14.11
CA ILE A 122 10.53 1.16 13.36
C ILE A 122 9.36 1.45 12.41
N HIS A 123 8.87 0.46 11.67
CA HIS A 123 7.75 0.63 10.74
C HIS A 123 6.46 1.11 11.45
N ARG A 124 6.19 0.59 12.65
CA ARG A 124 5.00 0.95 13.45
C ARG A 124 5.10 2.33 14.10
N HIS A 125 6.27 2.70 14.61
CA HIS A 125 6.41 3.84 15.52
C HIS A 125 7.25 5.00 14.98
N ALA A 126 8.16 4.76 14.04
CA ALA A 126 9.04 5.80 13.55
C ALA A 126 8.28 6.84 12.71
N PRO A 127 8.73 8.11 12.69
CA PRO A 127 8.15 9.14 11.84
C PRO A 127 8.25 8.74 10.37
N ILE A 128 7.23 9.10 9.58
CA ILE A 128 7.24 8.90 8.14
C ILE A 128 7.89 10.12 7.48
N SER A 129 8.74 9.87 6.50
CA SER A 129 9.33 10.89 5.64
C SER A 129 9.03 10.53 4.18
N ILE A 130 8.74 11.54 3.36
CA ILE A 130 8.58 11.36 1.91
C ILE A 130 9.64 12.22 1.23
N GLY A 131 10.43 11.61 0.36
CA GLY A 131 11.33 12.33 -0.52
C GLY A 131 10.80 12.26 -1.95
N TRP A 132 10.53 13.42 -2.53
CA TRP A 132 9.98 13.54 -3.87
C TRP A 132 11.09 13.53 -4.92
N LEU A 133 10.91 12.70 -5.96
CA LEU A 133 11.82 12.66 -7.10
C LEU A 133 11.62 13.92 -7.93
N SER A 134 12.59 14.84 -7.91
CA SER A 134 12.54 16.06 -8.71
C SER A 134 13.18 15.86 -10.09
N MET A 135 12.52 16.41 -11.10
CA MET A 135 13.04 16.52 -12.47
C MET A 135 13.57 17.95 -12.68
N PRO A 136 14.68 18.12 -13.42
CA PRO A 136 15.18 19.46 -13.73
C PRO A 136 14.26 20.20 -14.72
N GLY A 137 13.95 21.46 -14.43
CA GLY A 137 13.17 22.37 -15.29
C GLY A 137 12.15 23.21 -14.51
N ASP A 138 11.69 24.32 -15.09
CA ASP A 138 10.65 25.19 -14.50
C ASP A 138 9.26 24.53 -14.50
N ASP A 139 8.98 23.71 -15.52
CA ASP A 139 7.73 22.97 -15.69
C ASP A 139 8.04 21.49 -15.96
N PRO A 140 8.40 20.74 -14.89
CA PRO A 140 8.83 19.37 -15.02
C PRO A 140 7.67 18.47 -15.50
N PRO A 141 7.92 17.60 -16.49
CA PRO A 141 6.89 16.68 -16.98
C PRO A 141 6.44 15.70 -15.89
N GLU A 142 5.13 15.49 -15.83
CA GLU A 142 4.45 14.68 -14.82
C GLU A 142 4.42 13.20 -15.21
N ALA A 143 4.52 12.29 -14.22
CA ALA A 143 4.48 10.86 -14.48
C ALA A 143 3.04 10.38 -14.73
N THR A 144 2.80 9.75 -15.87
CA THR A 144 1.51 9.14 -16.21
C THR A 144 1.44 7.69 -15.74
N GLY A 145 2.58 6.98 -15.74
CA GLY A 145 2.68 5.57 -15.36
C GLY A 145 4.02 5.23 -14.76
N LEU A 146 4.08 4.10 -14.05
CA LEU A 146 5.24 3.71 -13.25
C LEU A 146 5.47 2.19 -13.24
N GLY A 147 6.71 1.75 -13.35
CA GLY A 147 7.13 0.36 -13.24
C GLY A 147 8.49 0.22 -12.55
N LEU A 148 8.66 -0.85 -11.78
CA LEU A 148 9.90 -1.17 -11.07
C LEU A 148 10.78 -2.09 -11.91
N ILE A 149 12.05 -1.70 -12.07
CA ILE A 149 13.10 -2.52 -12.66
C ILE A 149 13.83 -3.23 -11.53
N GLN A 150 13.92 -4.54 -11.64
CA GLN A 150 14.58 -5.39 -10.65
C GLN A 150 15.72 -6.17 -11.27
N ASP A 151 16.74 -6.43 -10.47
CA ASP A 151 17.86 -7.31 -10.80
C ASP A 151 17.42 -8.78 -10.85
N SER A 152 18.30 -9.69 -11.29
CA SER A 152 18.05 -11.14 -11.32
C SER A 152 17.63 -11.71 -9.97
N ASP A 153 18.12 -11.11 -8.89
CA ASP A 153 17.82 -11.48 -7.51
C ASP A 153 16.53 -10.82 -6.98
N SER A 154 15.70 -10.24 -7.86
CA SER A 154 14.49 -9.47 -7.51
C SER A 154 14.74 -8.24 -6.63
N ASN A 155 15.98 -7.76 -6.58
CA ASN A 155 16.36 -6.55 -5.87
C ASN A 155 15.95 -5.31 -6.67
N PRO A 156 15.38 -4.28 -6.04
CA PRO A 156 15.04 -3.04 -6.74
C PRO A 156 16.32 -2.32 -7.20
N GLU A 157 16.39 -2.00 -8.49
CA GLU A 157 17.53 -1.28 -9.07
C GLU A 157 17.09 0.12 -9.53
N HIS A 158 16.09 0.15 -10.41
CA HIS A 158 15.67 1.38 -11.06
C HIS A 158 14.15 1.48 -11.12
N LEU A 159 13.66 2.69 -11.30
CA LEU A 159 12.24 3.00 -11.46
C LEU A 159 12.04 3.62 -12.83
N ALA A 160 11.18 3.05 -13.67
CA ALA A 160 10.85 3.59 -14.98
C ALA A 160 9.46 4.24 -14.94
N ALA A 161 9.34 5.47 -15.45
CA ALA A 161 8.06 6.12 -15.66
C ALA A 161 7.86 6.56 -17.11
N SER A 162 6.61 6.52 -17.54
CA SER A 162 6.16 7.29 -18.69
C SER A 162 5.76 8.68 -18.23
N LEU A 163 6.15 9.69 -18.99
CA LEU A 163 5.87 11.09 -18.70
C LEU A 163 4.78 11.65 -19.62
N ASP A 164 4.18 12.77 -19.23
CA ASP A 164 3.13 13.45 -19.98
C ASP A 164 3.63 14.07 -21.32
N ASP A 165 4.92 14.39 -21.41
CA ASP A 165 5.61 14.77 -22.65
C ASP A 165 5.89 13.58 -23.60
N GLY A 166 5.43 12.38 -23.24
CA GLY A 166 5.61 11.15 -24.01
C GLY A 166 7.05 10.59 -23.97
N SER A 167 7.92 11.11 -23.10
CA SER A 167 9.23 10.52 -22.84
C SER A 167 9.17 9.43 -21.76
N VAL A 168 10.24 8.64 -21.68
CA VAL A 168 10.49 7.63 -20.64
C VAL A 168 11.66 8.11 -19.79
N CYS A 169 11.48 8.10 -18.46
CA CYS A 169 12.52 8.49 -17.50
C CYS A 169 12.80 7.34 -16.53
N ILE A 170 14.07 7.17 -16.18
CA ILE A 170 14.56 6.13 -15.26
C ILE A 170 15.27 6.78 -14.07
N TRP A 171 14.87 6.45 -12.85
CA TRP A 171 15.51 6.89 -11.60
C TRP A 171 16.20 5.74 -10.88
N ASP A 172 17.27 6.06 -10.15
CA ASP A 172 17.98 5.13 -9.26
C ASP A 172 17.22 5.01 -7.92
N VAL A 173 16.79 3.79 -7.58
CA VAL A 173 16.06 3.48 -6.33
C VAL A 173 16.76 2.36 -5.54
N ARG A 174 18.06 2.13 -5.80
CA ARG A 174 18.83 1.12 -5.08
C ARG A 174 18.80 1.41 -3.57
N PRO A 175 18.71 0.37 -2.73
CA PRO A 175 18.67 0.54 -1.29
C PRO A 175 19.97 1.16 -0.78
N ARG A 176 19.85 1.97 0.26
CA ARG A 176 20.99 2.62 0.91
C ARG A 176 21.93 1.57 1.48
N ASP A 177 23.21 1.61 1.08
CA ASP A 177 24.27 0.86 1.74
C ASP A 177 25.08 1.80 2.62
N THR A 178 25.48 1.31 3.80
CA THR A 178 26.23 2.06 4.82
C THR A 178 27.55 2.64 4.33
N ASP A 179 28.08 2.12 3.21
CA ASP A 179 29.39 2.43 2.65
C ASP A 179 29.32 3.25 1.35
N SER A 180 28.11 3.61 0.89
CA SER A 180 27.93 4.35 -0.37
C SER A 180 27.08 5.60 -0.20
N ASP A 181 27.71 6.78 -0.33
CA ASP A 181 27.05 8.10 -0.46
C ASP A 181 26.33 8.27 -1.82
N LEU A 182 25.89 7.17 -2.45
CA LEU A 182 25.21 7.23 -3.74
C LEU A 182 23.86 7.94 -3.56
N SER A 183 23.66 9.01 -4.33
CA SER A 183 22.42 9.80 -4.34
C SER A 183 21.26 8.95 -4.88
N GLN A 184 20.46 8.36 -3.99
CA GLN A 184 19.16 7.79 -4.34
C GLN A 184 18.28 8.87 -4.99
N GLY A 185 17.52 8.52 -6.02
CA GLY A 185 16.66 9.45 -6.75
C GLY A 185 17.29 10.17 -7.92
N ARG A 186 18.55 9.86 -8.28
CA ARG A 186 19.18 10.42 -9.46
C ARG A 186 18.56 9.84 -10.73
N ILE A 187 18.36 10.70 -11.73
CA ILE A 187 17.97 10.27 -13.09
C ILE A 187 19.14 9.51 -13.73
N VAL A 188 18.90 8.26 -14.09
CA VAL A 188 19.84 7.38 -14.80
C VAL A 188 19.77 7.64 -16.31
N GLY A 189 18.57 7.86 -16.83
CA GLY A 189 18.36 8.13 -18.24
C GLY A 189 16.99 8.75 -18.52
N LYS A 190 16.91 9.58 -19.55
CA LYS A 190 15.67 10.15 -20.09
C LYS A 190 15.68 10.05 -21.61
N SER A 191 14.58 9.59 -22.20
CA SER A 191 14.42 9.53 -23.66
C SER A 191 14.09 10.89 -24.25
N SER A 192 14.08 10.99 -25.60
CA SER A 192 13.54 12.16 -26.27
C SER A 192 12.04 12.33 -25.97
N PRO A 193 11.53 13.57 -25.86
CA PRO A 193 10.10 13.85 -25.82
C PRO A 193 9.36 13.22 -26.99
N GLY A 194 8.11 12.80 -26.76
CA GLY A 194 7.26 12.19 -27.77
C GLY A 194 7.67 10.77 -28.21
N LEU A 195 8.63 10.11 -27.56
CA LEU A 195 9.04 8.74 -27.88
C LEU A 195 7.84 7.79 -27.97
N LEU A 196 6.94 7.85 -26.98
CA LEU A 196 5.76 6.99 -26.89
C LEU A 196 4.67 7.38 -27.90
N SER A 197 4.58 8.67 -28.27
CA SER A 197 3.57 9.21 -29.19
C SER A 197 3.90 9.05 -30.69
N GLY A 198 4.93 8.27 -31.04
CA GLY A 198 5.39 8.10 -32.42
C GLY A 198 6.30 9.24 -32.91
N GLY A 199 6.97 9.93 -31.98
CA GLY A 199 7.87 11.05 -32.21
C GLY A 199 7.16 12.41 -32.29
N CYS A 200 7.89 13.51 -32.08
CA CYS A 200 7.39 14.85 -32.38
C CYS A 200 7.21 14.98 -33.90
N ARG A 201 6.00 14.72 -34.41
CA ARG A 201 5.67 15.06 -35.80
C ARG A 201 5.77 16.58 -35.96
N ALA A 202 6.30 17.05 -37.09
CA ALA A 202 6.36 18.48 -37.36
C ALA A 202 4.95 19.10 -37.24
N GLY A 203 4.73 19.91 -36.21
CA GLY A 203 3.45 20.57 -35.92
C GLY A 203 2.68 20.08 -34.69
N GLN A 204 3.10 19.02 -33.98
CA GLN A 204 2.47 18.62 -32.72
C GLN A 204 2.92 19.52 -31.56
N SER A 205 1.96 20.16 -30.90
CA SER A 205 2.20 20.97 -29.70
C SER A 205 2.48 20.09 -28.47
N ARG A 206 3.15 20.63 -27.45
CA ARG A 206 3.41 19.90 -26.18
C ARG A 206 2.10 19.55 -25.50
N GLU A 207 1.10 20.43 -25.63
CA GLU A 207 -0.24 20.29 -25.09
C GLU A 207 -1.00 19.14 -25.75
N GLU A 208 -0.85 18.92 -27.06
CA GLU A 208 -1.42 17.76 -27.75
C GLU A 208 -0.82 16.45 -27.24
N ILE A 209 0.50 16.39 -27.06
CA ILE A 209 1.17 15.19 -26.53
C ILE A 209 0.70 14.93 -25.09
N ARG A 210 0.63 15.98 -24.27
CA ARG A 210 0.10 15.92 -22.90
C ARG A 210 -1.33 15.40 -22.90
N ALA A 211 -2.19 15.89 -23.79
CA ALA A 211 -3.56 15.40 -23.92
C ALA A 211 -3.60 13.90 -24.28
N ILE A 212 -2.81 13.44 -25.27
CA ILE A 212 -2.77 12.02 -25.65
C ILE A 212 -2.30 11.13 -24.48
N MET A 213 -1.30 11.60 -23.72
CA MET A 213 -0.73 10.90 -22.57
C MET A 213 -1.60 10.93 -21.31
N THR A 214 -2.56 11.85 -21.21
CA THR A 214 -3.46 12.01 -20.04
C THR A 214 -4.88 11.53 -20.29
N GLU A 215 -5.40 11.69 -21.51
CA GLU A 215 -6.74 11.24 -21.95
C GLU A 215 -6.82 9.71 -22.03
N THR A 216 -5.66 9.04 -22.00
CA THR A 216 -5.51 7.59 -22.08
C THR A 216 -6.36 6.82 -21.07
N GLY A 217 -6.65 7.43 -19.90
CA GLY A 217 -7.52 6.85 -18.87
C GLY A 217 -7.04 5.50 -18.31
N ALA A 218 -5.82 5.09 -18.68
CA ALA A 218 -5.19 3.84 -18.28
C ALA A 218 -4.63 3.99 -16.87
N VAL A 219 -5.04 3.11 -15.95
CA VAL A 219 -4.58 3.15 -14.55
C VAL A 219 -3.22 2.46 -14.40
N GLU A 220 -3.06 1.32 -15.07
CA GLU A 220 -1.81 0.54 -15.11
C GLU A 220 -1.22 0.60 -16.52
N SER A 221 -0.56 1.70 -16.86
CA SER A 221 -0.02 1.97 -18.20
C SER A 221 1.40 1.47 -18.45
N VAL A 222 2.12 1.01 -17.42
CA VAL A 222 3.53 0.60 -17.52
C VAL A 222 3.72 -0.80 -16.95
N SER A 223 4.37 -1.66 -17.72
CA SER A 223 4.80 -3.01 -17.32
C SER A 223 6.26 -3.24 -17.73
N ILE A 224 7.05 -3.90 -16.89
CA ILE A 224 8.49 -4.05 -17.07
C ILE A 224 8.87 -5.53 -17.11
N ASP A 225 9.53 -5.95 -18.20
CA ASP A 225 10.14 -7.26 -18.36
C ASP A 225 11.61 -7.20 -17.96
N ASN A 226 11.85 -7.52 -16.68
CA ASN A 226 13.19 -7.56 -16.09
C ASN A 226 14.11 -8.58 -16.80
N ASN A 227 13.57 -9.70 -17.31
CA ASN A 227 14.38 -10.74 -17.94
C ASN A 227 14.98 -10.28 -19.27
N ARG A 228 14.30 -9.39 -20.00
CA ARG A 228 14.77 -8.84 -21.27
C ARG A 228 15.30 -7.42 -21.19
N GLY A 229 15.12 -6.74 -20.06
CA GLY A 229 15.38 -5.30 -19.95
C GLY A 229 14.47 -4.47 -20.87
N ARG A 230 13.21 -4.88 -21.05
CA ARG A 230 12.23 -4.20 -21.93
C ARG A 230 11.10 -3.61 -21.09
N GLY A 231 10.65 -2.41 -21.45
CA GLY A 231 9.46 -1.79 -20.87
C GLY A 231 8.33 -1.74 -21.89
N TYR A 232 7.11 -2.06 -21.44
CA TYR A 232 5.89 -1.94 -22.21
C TYR A 232 5.07 -0.77 -21.69
N PHE A 233 4.75 0.16 -22.58
CA PHE A 233 4.07 1.41 -22.29
C PHE A 233 2.77 1.45 -23.09
N ALA A 234 1.64 1.52 -22.40
CA ALA A 234 0.33 1.66 -23.00
C ALA A 234 0.00 3.13 -23.24
N GLN A 235 -0.30 3.46 -24.48
CA GLN A 235 -0.78 4.77 -24.91
C GLN A 235 -1.97 4.60 -25.85
N ASN A 236 -3.15 4.94 -25.35
CA ASN A 236 -4.44 4.87 -26.00
C ASN A 236 -4.67 3.45 -26.51
N SER A 237 -4.86 3.22 -27.81
CA SER A 237 -4.98 1.89 -28.39
C SER A 237 -3.63 1.22 -28.68
N THR A 238 -2.51 1.86 -28.39
CA THR A 238 -1.17 1.40 -28.76
C THR A 238 -0.42 0.87 -27.54
N LEU A 239 0.29 -0.24 -27.73
CA LEU A 239 1.32 -0.73 -26.82
C LEU A 239 2.69 -0.53 -27.46
N VAL A 240 3.58 0.19 -26.78
CA VAL A 240 4.94 0.50 -27.24
C VAL A 240 5.93 -0.31 -26.39
N GLU A 241 6.75 -1.14 -27.05
CA GLU A 241 7.87 -1.83 -26.43
C GLU A 241 9.13 -0.97 -26.56
N VAL A 242 9.76 -0.64 -25.44
CA VAL A 242 10.96 0.21 -25.35
C VAL A 242 12.10 -0.58 -24.72
N ASP A 243 13.30 -0.44 -25.26
CA ASP A 243 14.53 -0.89 -24.65
C ASP A 243 14.90 -0.01 -23.46
N LEU A 244 15.01 -0.56 -22.26
CA LEU A 244 15.34 0.25 -21.08
C LEU A 244 16.82 0.65 -21.03
N ALA A 245 17.70 -0.07 -21.73
CA ALA A 245 19.12 0.26 -21.79
C ALA A 245 19.42 1.37 -22.80
N THR A 246 18.72 1.39 -23.94
CA THR A 246 18.96 2.37 -25.02
C THR A 246 17.89 3.47 -25.10
N LEU A 247 16.77 3.31 -24.39
CA LEU A 247 15.60 4.19 -24.42
C LEU A 247 15.06 4.42 -25.85
N GLN A 248 15.07 3.36 -26.66
CA GLN A 248 14.56 3.34 -28.03
C GLN A 248 13.36 2.41 -28.19
N VAL A 249 12.46 2.74 -29.10
CA VAL A 249 11.31 1.89 -29.45
C VAL A 249 11.78 0.66 -30.22
N VAL A 250 11.34 -0.51 -29.77
CA VAL A 250 11.64 -1.83 -30.36
C VAL A 250 10.48 -2.28 -31.25
N SER A 251 9.26 -2.19 -30.73
CA SER A 251 8.05 -2.64 -31.41
C SER A 251 6.84 -1.84 -30.96
N GLN A 252 5.80 -1.84 -31.78
CA GLN A 252 4.54 -1.18 -31.52
C GLN A 252 3.39 -2.08 -31.99
N GLU A 253 2.40 -2.31 -31.12
CA GLU A 253 1.18 -3.05 -31.46
C GLU A 253 -0.05 -2.18 -31.20
N ILE A 254 -1.02 -2.23 -32.12
CA ILE A 254 -2.26 -1.45 -32.03
C ILE A 254 -3.42 -2.41 -31.77
N PHE A 255 -4.18 -2.12 -30.72
CA PHE A 255 -5.37 -2.84 -30.31
C PHE A 255 -6.66 -2.17 -30.82
N PRO A 256 -7.77 -2.92 -30.93
CA PRO A 256 -9.03 -2.36 -31.44
C PRO A 256 -9.65 -1.28 -30.55
N PHE A 257 -9.33 -1.28 -29.26
CA PHE A 257 -9.88 -0.37 -28.26
C PHE A 257 -8.76 0.19 -27.38
N PRO A 258 -8.96 1.35 -26.72
CA PRO A 258 -7.99 1.91 -25.80
C PRO A 258 -7.63 0.93 -24.68
N VAL A 259 -6.33 0.78 -24.43
CA VAL A 259 -5.75 0.01 -23.34
C VAL A 259 -6.06 0.71 -22.02
N ALA A 260 -6.64 -0.04 -21.09
CA ALA A 260 -7.06 0.43 -19.78
C ALA A 260 -6.12 -0.03 -18.65
N ALA A 261 -5.57 -1.25 -18.77
CA ALA A 261 -4.64 -1.82 -17.80
C ALA A 261 -3.71 -2.85 -18.44
N LEU A 262 -2.49 -2.93 -17.93
CA LEU A 262 -1.48 -3.93 -18.29
C LEU A 262 -1.18 -4.81 -17.08
N SER A 263 -1.05 -6.12 -17.29
CA SER A 263 -0.50 -7.01 -16.26
C SER A 263 1.00 -6.83 -16.12
N GLN A 264 1.56 -7.31 -15.00
CA GLN A 264 2.99 -7.59 -14.91
C GLN A 264 3.42 -8.53 -16.06
N SER A 265 4.56 -8.25 -16.68
CA SER A 265 5.08 -9.11 -17.75
C SER A 265 5.62 -10.41 -17.20
N ARG A 266 5.35 -11.51 -17.89
CA ARG A 266 5.74 -12.87 -17.52
C ARG A 266 6.41 -13.56 -18.69
N ASP A 267 7.68 -13.93 -18.54
CA ASP A 267 8.45 -14.69 -19.54
C ASP A 267 8.27 -14.10 -20.96
N SER A 268 8.34 -12.76 -21.02
CA SER A 268 8.16 -11.94 -22.22
C SER A 268 6.75 -11.85 -22.78
N SER A 269 5.74 -12.44 -22.15
CA SER A 269 4.33 -12.27 -22.52
C SER A 269 3.60 -11.39 -21.50
N LEU A 270 2.56 -10.68 -21.93
CA LEU A 270 1.78 -9.83 -21.03
C LEU A 270 0.30 -9.82 -21.42
N VAL A 271 -0.56 -9.55 -20.44
CA VAL A 271 -2.00 -9.43 -20.66
C VAL A 271 -2.36 -7.95 -20.82
N VAL A 272 -2.98 -7.62 -21.95
CA VAL A 272 -3.45 -6.29 -22.27
C VAL A 272 -4.96 -6.25 -22.09
N GLY A 273 -5.43 -5.49 -21.09
CA GLY A 273 -6.84 -5.18 -20.93
C GLY A 273 -7.17 -3.87 -21.62
N THR A 274 -7.99 -3.93 -22.65
CA THR A 274 -8.62 -2.76 -23.26
C THR A 274 -9.99 -2.49 -22.64
N ASN A 275 -10.62 -1.37 -22.98
CA ASN A 275 -11.96 -1.02 -22.49
C ASN A 275 -13.04 -2.10 -22.71
N TRP A 276 -12.87 -2.95 -23.72
CA TRP A 276 -13.87 -3.95 -24.14
C TRP A 276 -13.33 -5.35 -24.36
N THR A 277 -12.02 -5.52 -24.44
CA THR A 277 -11.39 -6.79 -24.82
C THR A 277 -10.10 -7.04 -24.06
N ILE A 278 -9.79 -8.31 -23.81
CA ILE A 278 -8.55 -8.73 -23.16
C ILE A 278 -7.75 -9.55 -24.18
N HIS A 279 -6.46 -9.25 -24.28
CA HIS A 279 -5.52 -9.89 -25.21
C HIS A 279 -4.31 -10.43 -24.46
N ILE A 280 -3.77 -11.54 -24.95
CA ILE A 280 -2.43 -11.99 -24.56
C ILE A 280 -1.46 -11.54 -25.65
N HIS A 281 -0.58 -10.61 -25.30
CA HIS A 281 0.49 -10.12 -26.15
C HIS A 281 1.76 -10.95 -25.92
N ASP A 282 2.36 -11.39 -27.02
CA ASP A 282 3.68 -12.01 -27.04
C ASP A 282 4.51 -11.32 -28.13
N PRO A 283 5.59 -10.59 -27.78
CA PRO A 283 6.44 -9.84 -28.70
C PRO A 283 7.17 -10.75 -29.69
N ARG A 284 7.28 -12.07 -29.41
CA ARG A 284 7.82 -13.04 -30.36
C ARG A 284 6.86 -13.31 -31.51
N ASN A 285 5.57 -13.07 -31.32
CA ASN A 285 4.54 -13.36 -32.31
C ASN A 285 4.29 -12.16 -33.23
N LYS A 286 5.31 -11.79 -34.02
CA LYS A 286 5.26 -10.68 -34.98
C LYS A 286 4.25 -10.88 -36.14
N SER A 287 3.70 -12.09 -36.28
CA SER A 287 2.76 -12.49 -37.34
C SER A 287 1.38 -11.80 -37.24
N LYS A 288 0.98 -11.34 -36.05
CA LYS A 288 -0.34 -10.70 -35.86
C LYS A 288 -0.45 -9.27 -36.43
N SER A 289 0.68 -8.61 -36.70
CA SER A 289 0.71 -7.22 -37.19
C SER A 289 0.44 -7.10 -38.70
N ALA A 290 0.48 -8.22 -39.46
CA ALA A 290 0.42 -8.22 -40.92
C ALA A 290 -0.97 -8.53 -41.53
N VAL A 291 -2.01 -8.78 -40.72
CA VAL A 291 -3.34 -9.14 -41.25
C VAL A 291 -4.25 -7.92 -41.25
N ASP A 292 -4.60 -7.47 -42.46
CA ASP A 292 -5.51 -6.37 -42.75
C ASP A 292 -6.84 -6.55 -41.99
N PRO A 293 -7.28 -5.58 -41.16
CA PRO A 293 -8.50 -5.68 -40.36
C PRO A 293 -9.78 -5.86 -41.21
N SER A 294 -9.71 -5.57 -42.51
CA SER A 294 -10.81 -5.71 -43.48
C SER A 294 -11.09 -7.16 -43.92
N LEU A 295 -10.20 -8.12 -43.64
CA LEU A 295 -10.31 -9.51 -44.11
C LEU A 295 -10.80 -10.52 -43.05
N ARG A 296 -11.36 -10.04 -41.93
CA ARG A 296 -12.02 -10.93 -40.95
C ARG A 296 -13.40 -11.36 -41.45
N CYS A 297 -13.42 -12.29 -42.41
CA CYS A 297 -14.61 -13.11 -42.63
C CYS A 297 -14.77 -14.06 -41.43
N GLU A 298 -15.87 -13.91 -40.68
CA GLU A 298 -16.32 -14.89 -39.70
C GLU A 298 -16.66 -16.19 -40.44
N ILE A 299 -15.69 -17.10 -40.54
CA ILE A 299 -15.97 -18.47 -40.94
C ILE A 299 -16.86 -19.07 -39.84
N ILE A 300 -18.01 -19.60 -40.25
CA ILE A 300 -18.95 -20.36 -39.41
C ILE A 300 -18.18 -21.56 -38.83
N GLY A 301 -17.64 -21.38 -37.61
CA GLY A 301 -16.65 -22.27 -36.97
C GLY A 301 -15.28 -21.63 -36.68
N GLY A 302 -15.25 -20.31 -36.42
CA GLY A 302 -14.07 -19.45 -36.47
C GLY A 302 -12.82 -19.85 -35.67
N PRO A 303 -11.67 -19.20 -35.94
CA PRO A 303 -10.44 -19.44 -35.19
C PRO A 303 -10.70 -19.20 -33.69
N SER A 304 -10.23 -20.11 -32.84
CA SER A 304 -10.36 -20.01 -31.36
C SER A 304 -10.17 -18.55 -30.94
N ALA A 305 -11.20 -17.95 -30.32
CA ALA A 305 -11.25 -16.51 -30.10
C ALA A 305 -9.96 -16.03 -29.43
N THR A 306 -9.15 -15.25 -30.14
CA THR A 306 -7.82 -14.83 -29.67
C THR A 306 -7.87 -13.77 -28.56
N HIS A 307 -9.07 -13.29 -28.25
CA HIS A 307 -9.35 -12.24 -27.29
C HIS A 307 -10.62 -12.60 -26.51
N ALA A 308 -10.68 -12.19 -25.25
CA ALA A 308 -11.89 -12.28 -24.44
C ALA A 308 -12.67 -10.95 -24.56
N SER A 309 -13.96 -11.01 -24.87
CA SER A 309 -14.84 -9.84 -24.80
C SER A 309 -15.25 -9.58 -23.35
N LEU A 310 -15.23 -8.31 -22.96
CA LEU A 310 -15.60 -7.84 -21.62
C LEU A 310 -16.82 -6.92 -21.73
N SER A 311 -17.77 -7.05 -20.80
CA SER A 311 -18.88 -6.10 -20.69
C SER A 311 -18.37 -4.77 -20.13
N GLN A 312 -18.88 -3.65 -20.65
CA GLN A 312 -18.56 -2.35 -20.08
C GLN A 312 -18.98 -2.28 -18.60
N PRO A 313 -18.15 -1.65 -17.75
CA PRO A 313 -16.98 -0.83 -18.08
C PRO A 313 -15.64 -1.61 -17.92
N GLY A 314 -14.59 -1.17 -18.63
CA GLY A 314 -13.31 -1.89 -18.77
C GLY A 314 -12.52 -2.22 -17.48
N PRO A 315 -11.45 -3.03 -17.59
CA PRO A 315 -10.61 -3.44 -16.46
C PRO A 315 -9.79 -2.25 -15.92
N LEU A 316 -9.46 -2.28 -14.63
CA LEU A 316 -8.59 -1.29 -13.99
C LEU A 316 -7.28 -1.90 -13.49
N SER A 317 -7.29 -3.19 -13.14
CA SER A 317 -6.11 -3.89 -12.66
C SER A 317 -6.16 -5.36 -13.05
N ILE A 318 -5.00 -5.88 -13.48
CA ILE A 318 -4.86 -7.24 -14.01
C ILE A 318 -3.72 -7.96 -13.30
N LEU A 319 -4.03 -9.11 -12.73
CA LEU A 319 -3.08 -9.96 -12.02
C LEU A 319 -2.90 -11.26 -12.80
N ASP A 320 -1.75 -11.39 -13.48
CA ASP A 320 -1.33 -12.62 -14.19
C ASP A 320 -0.50 -13.49 -13.23
N ARG A 321 -1.04 -14.66 -12.87
CA ARG A 321 -0.43 -15.55 -11.87
C ARG A 321 0.27 -16.72 -12.54
N ALA A 322 1.59 -16.76 -12.36
CA ALA A 322 2.42 -17.81 -12.92
C ALA A 322 2.22 -19.18 -12.27
N LYS A 323 1.86 -19.21 -10.99
CA LYS A 323 1.79 -20.44 -10.18
C LYS A 323 0.69 -21.40 -10.66
N ASP A 324 -0.42 -20.87 -11.15
CA ASP A 324 -1.58 -21.65 -11.55
C ASP A 324 -2.13 -21.29 -12.93
N GLU A 325 -1.38 -20.51 -13.71
CA GLU A 325 -1.76 -20.07 -15.05
C GLU A 325 -3.12 -19.37 -15.08
N SER A 326 -3.44 -18.63 -14.02
CA SER A 326 -4.70 -17.90 -13.89
C SER A 326 -4.50 -16.41 -14.15
N ILE A 327 -5.47 -15.79 -14.83
CA ILE A 327 -5.51 -14.35 -15.06
C ILE A 327 -6.72 -13.80 -14.32
N TRP A 328 -6.46 -13.00 -13.29
CA TRP A 328 -7.47 -12.32 -12.50
C TRP A 328 -7.66 -10.90 -12.99
N ILE A 329 -8.92 -10.52 -13.21
CA ILE A 329 -9.27 -9.22 -13.78
C ILE A 329 -10.29 -8.55 -12.88
N ALA A 330 -9.98 -7.31 -12.51
CA ALA A 330 -10.82 -6.44 -11.72
C ALA A 330 -10.99 -5.09 -12.40
N GLY A 331 -12.09 -4.40 -12.13
CA GLY A 331 -12.30 -3.08 -12.71
C GLY A 331 -13.61 -2.44 -12.32
N ARG A 332 -14.17 -1.69 -13.27
CA ARG A 332 -15.41 -0.91 -13.07
C ARG A 332 -16.69 -1.76 -13.07
N PHE A 333 -16.56 -3.08 -13.05
CA PHE A 333 -17.63 -4.06 -12.88
C PHE A 333 -17.59 -4.68 -11.47
N THR A 334 -18.67 -5.36 -11.07
CA THR A 334 -18.90 -5.83 -9.69
C THR A 334 -18.32 -7.21 -9.36
N HIS A 335 -17.52 -7.77 -10.25
CA HIS A 335 -17.00 -9.13 -10.15
C HIS A 335 -15.48 -9.14 -10.29
N LEU A 336 -14.84 -10.20 -9.82
CA LEU A 336 -13.49 -10.58 -10.21
C LEU A 336 -13.62 -11.74 -11.20
N LEU A 337 -13.04 -11.60 -12.39
CA LEU A 337 -13.08 -12.63 -13.41
C LEU A 337 -11.76 -13.40 -13.38
N ASN A 338 -11.85 -14.73 -13.38
CA ASN A 338 -10.70 -15.61 -13.42
C ASN A 338 -10.69 -16.34 -14.78
N TYR A 339 -9.66 -16.11 -15.60
CA TYR A 339 -9.44 -16.78 -16.87
C TYR A 339 -8.30 -17.79 -16.77
N ASP A 340 -8.41 -18.86 -17.55
CA ASP A 340 -7.29 -19.78 -17.76
C ASP A 340 -6.37 -19.21 -18.85
N ARG A 341 -5.08 -19.05 -18.55
CA ARG A 341 -4.09 -18.59 -19.51
C ARG A 341 -3.82 -19.62 -20.61
N ARG A 342 -3.82 -20.92 -20.30
CA ARG A 342 -3.53 -22.01 -21.25
C ARG A 342 -4.67 -22.20 -22.26
N PHE A 343 -5.91 -22.07 -21.78
CA PHE A 343 -7.12 -22.23 -22.58
C PHE A 343 -7.84 -20.90 -22.83
N PHE A 344 -7.10 -19.80 -22.87
CA PHE A 344 -7.67 -18.47 -23.09
C PHE A 344 -8.47 -18.43 -24.40
N PRO A 345 -9.71 -17.88 -24.43
CA PRO A 345 -10.36 -16.99 -23.45
C PRO A 345 -11.36 -17.70 -22.51
N ARG A 346 -11.08 -18.94 -22.09
CA ARG A 346 -11.96 -19.68 -21.16
C ARG A 346 -11.94 -19.08 -19.75
N ILE A 347 -13.12 -18.83 -19.19
CA ILE A 347 -13.31 -18.42 -17.79
C ILE A 347 -13.27 -19.65 -16.89
N LEU A 348 -12.42 -19.63 -15.86
CA LEU A 348 -12.37 -20.62 -14.79
C LEU A 348 -13.47 -20.38 -13.75
N GLY A 349 -13.75 -19.12 -13.44
CA GLY A 349 -14.79 -18.75 -12.49
C GLY A 349 -14.94 -17.24 -12.32
N THR A 350 -15.97 -16.86 -11.57
CA THR A 350 -16.27 -15.45 -11.26
C THR A 350 -16.59 -15.28 -9.79
N VAL A 351 -16.06 -14.22 -9.17
CA VAL A 351 -16.32 -13.90 -7.76
C VAL A 351 -17.14 -12.63 -7.68
N HIS A 352 -18.33 -12.71 -7.09
CA HIS A 352 -19.16 -11.52 -6.91
C HIS A 352 -18.69 -10.71 -5.69
N SER A 353 -17.99 -9.60 -5.93
CA SER A 353 -17.70 -8.61 -4.88
C SER A 353 -18.93 -7.74 -4.61
N GLY A 354 -19.60 -7.26 -5.67
CA GLY A 354 -20.63 -6.22 -5.56
C GLY A 354 -20.06 -4.80 -5.48
N GLY A 355 -18.75 -4.65 -5.24
CA GLY A 355 -18.01 -3.39 -5.34
C GLY A 355 -17.23 -3.29 -6.66
N ARG A 356 -16.83 -2.07 -7.04
CA ARG A 356 -15.95 -1.81 -8.18
C ARG A 356 -14.51 -1.75 -7.68
N ILE A 357 -13.68 -2.66 -8.13
CA ILE A 357 -12.30 -2.82 -7.66
C ILE A 357 -11.37 -1.96 -8.52
N SER A 358 -10.59 -1.10 -7.88
CA SER A 358 -9.60 -0.22 -8.52
C SER A 358 -8.28 -0.95 -8.76
N CYS A 359 -7.83 -1.71 -7.77
CA CYS A 359 -6.49 -2.31 -7.75
C CYS A 359 -6.55 -3.71 -7.12
N ILE A 360 -5.83 -4.66 -7.71
CA ILE A 360 -5.60 -5.99 -7.15
C ILE A 360 -4.10 -6.28 -7.03
N ALA A 361 -3.71 -6.95 -5.95
CA ALA A 361 -2.33 -7.37 -5.72
C ALA A 361 -2.31 -8.79 -5.10
N GLU A 362 -1.25 -9.55 -5.34
CA GLU A 362 -1.05 -10.86 -4.70
C GLU A 362 -0.08 -10.74 -3.52
N ALA A 363 -0.43 -11.36 -2.39
CA ALA A 363 0.47 -11.64 -1.30
C ALA A 363 0.76 -13.16 -1.24
N PRO A 364 2.02 -13.61 -1.23
CA PRO A 364 2.39 -15.03 -1.31
C PRO A 364 2.24 -15.76 0.05
N ARG A 365 1.10 -15.58 0.71
CA ARG A 365 0.78 -16.13 2.02
C ARG A 365 -0.71 -16.52 2.10
N PRO A 366 -1.08 -17.58 2.82
CA PRO A 366 -2.49 -17.95 2.99
C PRO A 366 -3.23 -16.90 3.83
N TYR A 367 -4.52 -16.73 3.55
CA TYR A 367 -5.38 -15.89 4.37
C TYR A 367 -5.82 -16.67 5.62
N VAL A 368 -5.62 -16.10 6.81
CA VAL A 368 -6.11 -16.69 8.06
C VAL A 368 -7.53 -16.20 8.33
N PRO A 369 -8.55 -17.06 8.29
CA PRO A 369 -9.92 -16.64 8.48
C PRO A 369 -10.20 -16.18 9.92
N ARG A 370 -11.16 -15.27 10.07
CA ARG A 370 -11.55 -14.71 11.38
C ARG A 370 -12.20 -15.72 12.32
N SER A 371 -12.69 -16.84 11.80
CA SER A 371 -13.14 -17.97 12.61
C SER A 371 -12.02 -18.55 13.49
N LEU A 372 -10.76 -18.33 13.11
CA LEU A 372 -9.58 -18.74 13.88
C LEU A 372 -9.05 -17.64 14.83
N ASP A 373 -9.80 -16.55 15.06
CA ASP A 373 -9.42 -15.52 16.02
C ASP A 373 -9.46 -16.10 17.46
N LEU A 374 -8.28 -16.25 18.07
CA LEU A 374 -8.11 -16.86 19.39
C LEU A 374 -8.77 -16.07 20.51
N LEU A 375 -9.01 -14.76 20.29
CA LEU A 375 -9.63 -13.85 21.26
C LEU A 375 -11.16 -13.91 21.22
N GLN A 376 -11.74 -14.14 20.03
CA GLN A 376 -13.19 -14.27 19.87
C GLN A 376 -13.66 -15.69 20.16
N ASN A 377 -12.87 -16.70 19.78
CA ASN A 377 -13.24 -18.11 19.87
C ASN A 377 -12.34 -18.86 20.86
N PRO A 378 -12.79 -19.10 22.10
CA PRO A 378 -11.98 -19.76 23.12
C PRO A 378 -11.73 -21.25 22.82
N SER A 379 -12.56 -21.88 21.98
CA SER A 379 -12.44 -23.28 21.57
C SER A 379 -11.28 -23.56 20.60
N ILE A 380 -10.80 -22.53 19.88
CA ILE A 380 -9.71 -22.65 18.92
C ILE A 380 -8.38 -22.75 19.67
N THR A 381 -7.48 -23.59 19.19
CA THR A 381 -6.14 -23.75 19.78
C THR A 381 -5.10 -22.95 19.00
N ILE A 382 -3.97 -22.66 19.64
CA ILE A 382 -2.83 -21.99 19.00
C ILE A 382 -2.30 -22.82 17.81
N ALA A 383 -2.39 -24.16 17.91
CA ALA A 383 -1.96 -25.07 16.85
C ALA A 383 -2.81 -24.91 15.58
N ASP A 384 -4.11 -24.63 15.71
CA ASP A 384 -5.00 -24.43 14.56
C ASP A 384 -4.63 -23.16 13.78
N VAL A 385 -4.33 -22.07 14.48
CA VAL A 385 -3.86 -20.81 13.86
C VAL A 385 -2.51 -21.01 13.19
N TYR A 386 -1.60 -21.71 13.86
CA TYR A 386 -0.29 -22.02 13.30
C TYR A 386 -0.44 -22.88 12.03
N GLY A 387 -1.28 -23.91 12.07
CA GLY A 387 -1.61 -24.74 10.91
C GLY A 387 -2.11 -23.91 9.72
N ALA A 388 -3.03 -22.98 9.96
CA ALA A 388 -3.54 -22.07 8.93
C ALA A 388 -2.47 -21.13 8.34
N LYS A 389 -1.58 -20.60 9.19
CA LYS A 389 -0.45 -19.75 8.75
C LYS A 389 0.61 -20.51 7.95
N THR A 390 0.80 -21.80 8.23
CA THR A 390 1.73 -22.67 7.51
C THR A 390 1.16 -23.31 6.25
N ALA A 391 -0.14 -23.16 6.00
CA ALA A 391 -0.79 -23.75 4.85
C ALA A 391 -0.22 -23.18 3.54
N HIS A 392 -0.19 -24.00 2.48
CA HIS A 392 0.17 -23.51 1.15
C HIS A 392 -0.98 -22.69 0.57
N GLY A 393 -0.68 -21.50 0.10
CA GLY A 393 -1.67 -20.62 -0.52
C GLY A 393 -1.14 -19.22 -0.76
N SER A 394 -1.97 -18.40 -1.40
CA SER A 394 -1.74 -16.97 -1.54
C SER A 394 -3.02 -16.20 -1.24
N THR A 395 -2.92 -14.89 -1.12
CA THR A 395 -4.07 -14.03 -0.86
C THR A 395 -4.12 -12.94 -1.92
N ILE A 396 -5.26 -12.81 -2.59
CA ILE A 396 -5.53 -11.64 -3.43
C ILE A 396 -6.03 -10.52 -2.52
N LEU A 397 -5.34 -9.40 -2.55
CA LEU A 397 -5.73 -8.13 -1.96
C LEU A 397 -6.47 -7.34 -3.03
N ALA A 398 -7.66 -6.83 -2.70
CA ALA A 398 -8.47 -6.05 -3.62
C ALA A 398 -8.91 -4.75 -2.93
N ALA A 399 -8.65 -3.61 -3.57
CA ALA A 399 -9.06 -2.29 -3.10
C ALA A 399 -10.02 -1.65 -4.10
N GLY A 400 -11.13 -1.11 -3.62
CA GLY A 400 -12.13 -0.49 -4.47
C GLY A 400 -13.16 0.35 -3.74
N GLU A 401 -14.33 0.47 -4.36
CA GLU A 401 -15.50 1.16 -3.81
C GLU A 401 -16.72 0.22 -3.72
N TYR A 402 -17.49 0.39 -2.66
CA TYR A 402 -18.82 -0.20 -2.51
C TYR A 402 -19.78 0.87 -1.99
N LYS A 403 -20.81 1.20 -2.78
CA LYS A 403 -21.80 2.25 -2.45
C LYS A 403 -21.15 3.60 -2.07
N GLY A 404 -20.10 3.98 -2.80
CA GLY A 404 -19.37 5.24 -2.60
C GLY A 404 -18.36 5.23 -1.44
N LYS A 405 -18.24 4.14 -0.68
CA LYS A 405 -17.26 3.98 0.41
C LYS A 405 -16.13 3.05 0.02
N GLY A 406 -14.97 3.22 0.63
CA GLY A 406 -13.81 2.36 0.42
C GLY A 406 -14.09 0.92 0.86
N SER A 407 -13.75 -0.04 0.00
CA SER A 407 -13.86 -1.48 0.28
C SER A 407 -12.49 -2.12 0.13
N LEU A 408 -11.97 -2.67 1.23
CA LEU A 408 -10.76 -3.49 1.23
C LEU A 408 -11.17 -4.96 1.36
N GLU A 409 -10.79 -5.79 0.41
CA GLU A 409 -11.24 -7.18 0.30
C GLU A 409 -10.04 -8.13 0.19
N PHE A 410 -10.15 -9.29 0.83
CA PHE A 410 -9.13 -10.33 0.88
C PHE A 410 -9.76 -11.63 0.38
N TYR A 411 -9.08 -12.31 -0.53
CA TYR A 411 -9.50 -13.60 -1.06
C TYR A 411 -8.36 -14.61 -0.87
N GLY A 412 -8.57 -15.57 0.02
CA GLY A 412 -7.63 -16.66 0.27
C GLY A 412 -7.69 -17.69 -0.85
N LEU A 413 -6.55 -17.98 -1.46
CA LEU A 413 -6.38 -18.95 -2.52
C LEU A 413 -5.59 -20.15 -2.01
N ALA A 414 -6.16 -21.34 -2.15
CA ALA A 414 -5.46 -22.59 -1.90
C ALA A 414 -5.19 -23.33 -3.23
N PRO A 415 -4.05 -24.01 -3.36
CA PRO A 415 -3.77 -24.84 -4.52
C PRO A 415 -4.73 -26.04 -4.57
N SER A 416 -5.22 -26.35 -5.75
CA SER A 416 -6.08 -27.49 -6.08
C SER A 416 -5.58 -28.18 -7.34
N SER A 417 -6.07 -29.40 -7.61
CA SER A 417 -5.67 -30.20 -8.77
C SER A 417 -5.99 -29.52 -10.11
N SER A 418 -6.98 -28.62 -10.14
CA SER A 418 -7.41 -27.88 -11.32
C SER A 418 -7.00 -26.39 -11.32
N GLY A 419 -6.05 -25.98 -10.47
CA GLY A 419 -5.63 -24.57 -10.31
C GLY A 419 -5.82 -24.06 -8.88
N SER A 420 -5.92 -22.75 -8.66
CA SER A 420 -6.26 -22.22 -7.32
C SER A 420 -7.76 -22.09 -7.12
N VAL A 421 -8.24 -22.42 -5.93
CA VAL A 421 -9.64 -22.22 -5.51
C VAL A 421 -9.68 -21.21 -4.37
N ILE A 422 -10.69 -20.34 -4.38
CA ILE A 422 -10.96 -19.44 -3.27
C ILE A 422 -11.51 -20.26 -2.11
N THR A 423 -10.79 -20.27 -1.01
CA THR A 423 -11.18 -20.94 0.23
C THR A 423 -11.95 -20.00 1.15
N GLU A 424 -11.48 -18.75 1.24
CA GLU A 424 -12.00 -17.77 2.19
C GLU A 424 -12.11 -16.40 1.53
N SER A 425 -13.09 -15.60 1.98
CA SER A 425 -13.19 -14.21 1.56
C SER A 425 -13.57 -13.30 2.72
N TYR A 426 -12.91 -12.15 2.80
CA TYR A 426 -13.19 -11.11 3.79
C TYR A 426 -13.32 -9.75 3.12
N ARG A 427 -14.24 -8.92 3.63
CA ARG A 427 -14.57 -7.60 3.05
C ARG A 427 -14.72 -6.58 4.16
N ASN A 428 -13.79 -5.65 4.26
CA ASN A 428 -13.85 -4.51 5.15
C ASN A 428 -14.44 -3.30 4.41
N ARG A 429 -15.74 -3.06 4.64
CA ARG A 429 -16.53 -1.96 4.05
C ARG A 429 -16.96 -0.89 5.03
N GLN A 430 -16.73 -1.13 6.32
CA GLN A 430 -17.20 -0.25 7.39
C GLN A 430 -16.09 0.64 7.91
N THR A 431 -14.86 0.13 7.97
CA THR A 431 -13.75 0.79 8.66
C THR A 431 -12.56 1.13 7.76
N ALA A 432 -12.59 0.72 6.48
CA ALA A 432 -11.49 0.95 5.55
C ALA A 432 -11.30 2.44 5.23
N ALA A 433 -12.28 3.07 4.55
CA ALA A 433 -12.25 4.50 4.27
C ALA A 433 -13.65 5.05 3.96
N SER A 434 -13.82 6.36 4.17
CA SER A 434 -14.99 7.14 3.74
C SER A 434 -15.08 7.25 2.22
N THR A 435 -13.93 7.32 1.55
CA THR A 435 -13.78 7.47 0.10
C THR A 435 -13.29 6.19 -0.56
N ARG A 436 -13.35 6.15 -1.89
CA ARG A 436 -12.90 5.02 -2.71
C ARG A 436 -11.42 4.71 -2.46
N LEU A 437 -11.06 3.43 -2.40
CA LEU A 437 -9.67 3.01 -2.36
C LEU A 437 -9.07 2.96 -3.77
N LEU A 438 -7.85 3.48 -3.92
CA LEU A 438 -7.19 3.62 -5.23
C LEU A 438 -6.14 2.54 -5.46
N SER A 439 -5.24 2.32 -4.50
CA SER A 439 -4.16 1.34 -4.60
C SER A 439 -4.07 0.47 -3.34
N VAL A 440 -3.58 -0.75 -3.49
CA VAL A 440 -3.28 -1.68 -2.39
C VAL A 440 -1.98 -2.43 -2.68
N ALA A 441 -1.17 -2.64 -1.65
CA ALA A 441 0.04 -3.44 -1.74
C ALA A 441 0.32 -4.18 -0.41
N ALA A 442 1.00 -5.32 -0.51
CA ALA A 442 1.64 -5.93 0.65
C ALA A 442 2.93 -5.16 0.96
N HIS A 443 3.06 -4.64 2.18
CA HIS A 443 4.21 -3.82 2.57
C HIS A 443 4.78 -4.30 3.90
N GLY A 444 6.00 -4.87 3.84
CA GLY A 444 6.58 -5.57 4.99
C GLY A 444 5.63 -6.66 5.49
N TYR A 445 5.34 -6.67 6.78
CA TYR A 445 4.44 -7.65 7.39
C TYR A 445 2.98 -7.19 7.47
N SER A 446 2.65 -6.07 6.82
CA SER A 446 1.34 -5.43 6.81
C SER A 446 0.75 -5.32 5.40
N THR A 447 -0.47 -4.79 5.32
CA THR A 447 -1.10 -4.38 4.06
C THR A 447 -1.29 -2.87 4.08
N VAL A 448 -0.84 -2.19 3.02
CA VAL A 448 -1.02 -0.74 2.85
C VAL A 448 -2.04 -0.47 1.75
N PHE A 449 -2.89 0.53 1.96
CA PHE A 449 -3.83 1.01 0.93
C PHE A 449 -3.96 2.54 0.97
N SER A 450 -4.30 3.11 -0.19
CA SER A 450 -4.57 4.54 -0.34
C SER A 450 -6.06 4.82 -0.55
N ASP A 451 -6.54 5.93 0.00
CA ASP A 451 -7.91 6.42 -0.22
C ASP A 451 -7.95 7.72 -1.06
N GLY A 452 -9.16 8.16 -1.39
CA GLY A 452 -9.40 9.33 -2.22
C GLY A 452 -9.20 10.68 -1.52
N ASP A 453 -8.85 10.66 -0.23
CA ASP A 453 -8.57 11.86 0.57
C ASP A 453 -7.06 12.06 0.80
N GLY A 454 -6.22 11.26 0.13
CA GLY A 454 -4.76 11.30 0.28
C GLY A 454 -4.22 10.56 1.51
N ASN A 455 -5.05 9.74 2.19
CA ASN A 455 -4.56 8.94 3.30
C ASN A 455 -3.94 7.63 2.83
N LEU A 456 -2.82 7.28 3.46
CA LEU A 456 -2.19 5.97 3.46
C LEU A 456 -2.49 5.30 4.79
N LYS A 457 -3.05 4.09 4.75
CA LYS A 457 -3.39 3.31 5.95
C LYS A 457 -2.72 1.96 5.89
N TRP A 458 -2.05 1.60 6.98
CA TRP A 458 -1.48 0.28 7.18
C TRP A 458 -2.40 -0.51 8.11
N VAL A 459 -2.74 -1.72 7.69
CA VAL A 459 -3.53 -2.68 8.47
C VAL A 459 -2.76 -3.97 8.62
N GLU A 460 -3.03 -4.70 9.70
CA GLU A 460 -2.56 -6.07 9.87
C GLU A 460 -3.09 -6.97 8.73
N ARG A 461 -2.53 -8.18 8.64
CA ARG A 461 -2.89 -9.17 7.61
C ARG A 461 -4.35 -9.65 7.69
N ASP A 462 -5.05 -9.33 8.79
CA ASP A 462 -6.48 -9.56 8.98
C ASP A 462 -7.37 -8.59 8.16
N GLY A 463 -6.81 -7.51 7.63
CA GLY A 463 -7.53 -6.50 6.84
C GLY A 463 -8.40 -5.53 7.64
N MET A 464 -8.34 -5.56 8.98
CA MET A 464 -9.19 -4.77 9.86
C MET A 464 -8.40 -3.98 10.90
N THR A 465 -7.38 -4.59 11.49
CA THR A 465 -6.65 -3.99 12.60
C THR A 465 -5.68 -2.94 12.05
N ALA A 466 -6.06 -1.67 12.13
CA ALA A 466 -5.19 -0.59 11.66
C ALA A 466 -3.97 -0.42 12.56
N ILE A 467 -2.79 -0.36 11.93
CA ILE A 467 -1.48 -0.15 12.54
C ILE A 467 -1.24 1.35 12.67
N ARG A 468 -1.24 2.06 11.53
CA ARG A 468 -1.02 3.51 11.45
C ARG A 468 -1.71 4.11 10.22
N SER A 469 -1.84 5.43 10.23
CA SER A 469 -2.39 6.24 9.14
C SER A 469 -1.47 7.43 8.90
N TYR A 470 -1.36 7.89 7.67
CA TYR A 470 -0.58 9.05 7.27
C TYR A 470 -1.27 9.76 6.12
N ASN A 471 -1.44 11.08 6.20
CA ASN A 471 -1.98 11.86 5.08
C ASN A 471 -0.83 12.61 4.37
N ILE A 472 -0.74 12.47 3.05
CA ILE A 472 0.35 13.12 2.28
C ILE A 472 0.24 14.65 2.24
N ASN A 473 -0.96 15.19 2.49
CA ASN A 473 -1.24 16.62 2.47
C ASN A 473 -1.02 17.29 3.83
N GLU A 474 -0.92 16.53 4.93
CA GLU A 474 -0.69 17.08 6.28
C GLU A 474 0.71 17.68 6.45
N ALA A 475 1.66 17.32 5.58
CA ALA A 475 3.02 17.86 5.57
C ALA A 475 3.12 19.24 4.88
N VAL A 476 2.07 19.69 4.18
CA VAL A 476 1.99 21.04 3.63
C VAL A 476 1.55 21.96 4.75
N ASP A 477 2.38 22.95 5.12
CA ASP A 477 2.07 23.93 6.15
C ASP A 477 0.63 24.44 5.96
N PRO A 478 -0.24 24.36 6.99
CA PRO A 478 -1.59 24.88 6.87
C PRO A 478 -1.50 26.36 6.52
N PRO A 479 -2.25 26.87 5.52
CA PRO A 479 -2.23 28.28 5.19
C PRO A 479 -2.52 29.08 6.47
N SER A 480 -1.66 30.05 6.74
CA SER A 480 -1.79 30.94 7.89
C SER A 480 -3.21 31.51 7.93
N PHE A 481 -3.80 31.62 9.13
CA PHE A 481 -5.20 32.06 9.34
C PHE A 481 -5.57 33.37 8.61
N ASN A 482 -4.59 34.22 8.32
CA ASN A 482 -4.77 35.46 7.55
C ASN A 482 -5.07 35.25 6.06
N GLN A 483 -4.76 34.07 5.49
CA GLN A 483 -5.08 33.72 4.10
C GLN A 483 -6.49 33.11 3.97
N ALA A 484 -7.01 32.50 5.04
CA ALA A 484 -8.36 31.94 5.10
C ALA A 484 -9.46 33.02 5.15
N GLN A 485 -9.14 34.25 5.55
CA GLN A 485 -10.08 35.38 5.51
C GLN A 485 -10.07 36.14 4.18
N SER A 486 -8.97 36.07 3.40
CA SER A 486 -8.90 36.70 2.07
C SER A 486 -9.48 35.84 0.94
N THR A 487 -9.64 34.52 1.14
CA THR A 487 -10.24 33.61 0.16
C THR A 487 -11.77 33.52 0.24
N ALA A 488 -12.41 34.20 1.21
CA ALA A 488 -13.87 34.21 1.36
C ALA A 488 -14.61 35.09 0.34
N GLN A 489 -13.93 35.67 -0.67
CA GLN A 489 -14.53 36.54 -1.69
C GLN A 489 -14.15 36.22 -3.15
N GLY A 490 -13.64 35.02 -3.45
CA GLY A 490 -13.43 34.55 -4.82
C GLY A 490 -14.10 33.19 -5.07
N PRO A 491 -14.74 32.94 -6.23
CA PRO A 491 -15.25 31.62 -6.58
C PRO A 491 -14.10 30.79 -7.16
N ASP A 492 -13.14 30.41 -6.32
CA ASP A 492 -12.08 29.47 -6.71
C ASP A 492 -12.18 28.21 -5.85
N GLU A 493 -12.10 27.07 -6.53
CA GLU A 493 -12.40 25.73 -6.03
C GLU A 493 -11.62 25.36 -4.76
N PRO A 494 -12.21 24.53 -3.87
CA PRO A 494 -11.43 23.96 -2.77
C PRO A 494 -10.26 23.19 -3.38
N SER A 495 -9.03 23.58 -3.06
CA SER A 495 -7.82 22.89 -3.52
C SER A 495 -7.94 21.41 -3.16
N GLN A 496 -8.28 20.58 -4.14
CA GLN A 496 -8.40 19.14 -3.98
C GLN A 496 -7.00 18.63 -3.63
N GLY A 497 -6.81 18.17 -2.40
CA GLY A 497 -5.51 17.66 -1.95
C GLY A 497 -5.01 16.50 -2.81
N ASP A 498 -3.71 16.23 -2.73
CA ASP A 498 -3.08 15.16 -3.50
C ASP A 498 -3.63 13.79 -3.09
N ILE A 499 -3.79 12.92 -4.08
CA ILE A 499 -4.23 11.54 -3.90
C ILE A 499 -3.17 10.58 -4.40
N VAL A 500 -2.98 9.44 -3.75
CA VAL A 500 -2.04 8.39 -4.19
C VAL A 500 -2.76 7.39 -5.08
N GLN A 501 -2.42 7.39 -6.37
CA GLN A 501 -3.03 6.50 -7.38
C GLN A 501 -2.36 5.13 -7.46
N LYS A 502 -1.04 5.06 -7.25
CA LYS A 502 -0.28 3.82 -7.33
C LYS A 502 0.78 3.77 -6.24
N MET A 503 0.94 2.58 -5.67
CA MET A 503 1.97 2.27 -4.70
C MET A 503 2.77 1.05 -5.15
N ILE A 504 4.09 1.11 -5.01
CA ILE A 504 4.97 -0.01 -5.33
C ILE A 504 5.92 -0.21 -4.14
N PRO A 505 5.84 -1.34 -3.42
CA PRO A 505 6.83 -1.66 -2.40
C PRO A 505 8.18 -1.93 -3.07
N LEU A 506 9.25 -1.24 -2.67
CA LEU A 506 10.58 -1.49 -3.23
C LEU A 506 11.11 -2.86 -2.81
N ARG A 507 10.59 -3.41 -1.71
CA ARG A 507 10.94 -4.74 -1.24
C ARG A 507 9.71 -5.64 -1.14
N PRO A 508 9.68 -6.78 -1.85
CA PRO A 508 8.71 -7.81 -1.57
C PRO A 508 9.01 -8.45 -0.20
N SER A 509 7.96 -8.71 0.56
CA SER A 509 8.03 -9.36 1.87
C SER A 509 8.69 -10.74 1.72
N GLY A 510 9.88 -10.95 2.31
CA GLY A 510 10.53 -12.27 2.41
C GLY A 510 11.82 -12.52 1.61
N GLY A 511 12.43 -11.52 0.98
CA GLY A 511 13.75 -11.68 0.35
C GLY A 511 14.90 -11.70 1.37
N SER A 512 15.63 -12.82 1.46
CA SER A 512 16.89 -12.93 2.22
C SER A 512 17.97 -12.12 1.52
N TRP A 513 18.63 -11.19 2.21
CA TRP A 513 19.75 -10.44 1.63
C TRP A 513 21.12 -11.02 1.97
N SER A 514 22.00 -10.75 1.01
CA SER A 514 23.44 -10.94 0.97
C SER A 514 24.17 -10.46 2.24
N SER A 515 25.34 -11.06 2.45
CA SER A 515 26.34 -10.91 3.53
C SER A 515 26.83 -9.49 3.86
N LYS A 516 26.28 -8.43 3.27
CA LYS A 516 26.70 -7.03 3.51
C LYS A 516 25.70 -6.28 4.38
N ARG A 517 26.24 -5.44 5.28
CA ARG A 517 25.50 -4.72 6.34
C ARG A 517 24.51 -3.73 5.73
N ALA A 518 23.29 -4.19 5.49
CA ALA A 518 22.21 -3.33 5.10
C ALA A 518 21.84 -2.38 6.26
N ASP A 519 21.57 -1.11 5.96
CA ASP A 519 21.04 -0.17 6.95
C ASP A 519 19.73 -0.68 7.55
N ALA A 520 19.49 -0.40 8.83
CA ALA A 520 18.22 -0.74 9.49
C ALA A 520 17.07 0.00 8.79
N ASN A 521 15.97 -0.70 8.58
CA ASN A 521 14.75 -0.21 7.92
C ASN A 521 14.89 0.28 6.46
N GLN A 522 14.80 -0.67 5.54
CA GLN A 522 14.75 -0.44 4.09
C GLN A 522 13.36 -0.78 3.51
N SER A 523 12.29 -0.66 4.32
CA SER A 523 10.91 -0.88 3.91
C SER A 523 10.33 0.36 3.20
N GLU A 524 10.98 0.75 2.09
CA GLU A 524 10.59 1.92 1.32
C GLU A 524 9.39 1.64 0.40
N LEU A 525 8.49 2.62 0.29
CA LEU A 525 7.28 2.55 -0.52
C LEU A 525 7.29 3.67 -1.56
N VAL A 526 7.28 3.33 -2.84
CA VAL A 526 7.13 4.31 -3.92
C VAL A 526 5.67 4.69 -4.06
N LEU A 527 5.41 6.00 -4.18
CA LEU A 527 4.10 6.61 -4.34
C LEU A 527 4.06 7.37 -5.66
N LYS A 528 2.96 7.20 -6.41
CA LYS A 528 2.60 8.07 -7.53
C LYS A 528 1.29 8.80 -7.21
N THR A 529 1.32 10.12 -7.24
CA THR A 529 0.14 10.95 -6.98
C THR A 529 -0.71 11.14 -8.23
N GLY A 530 -1.90 11.73 -8.06
CA GLY A 530 -2.85 12.00 -9.14
C GLY A 530 -2.37 13.02 -10.17
N ASP A 531 -1.58 14.00 -9.73
CA ASP A 531 -0.87 14.99 -10.54
C ASP A 531 0.47 14.47 -11.09
N GLY A 532 0.78 13.18 -10.89
CA GLY A 532 1.97 12.55 -11.49
C GLY A 532 3.30 12.85 -10.79
N ARG A 533 3.30 13.37 -9.56
CA ARG A 533 4.51 13.38 -8.73
C ARG A 533 4.85 11.97 -8.25
N ILE A 534 6.16 11.67 -8.22
CA ILE A 534 6.69 10.41 -7.71
C ILE A 534 7.47 10.69 -6.43
N GLY A 535 7.14 9.99 -5.36
CA GLY A 535 7.84 10.09 -4.09
C GLY A 535 8.21 8.73 -3.55
N VAL A 536 9.25 8.67 -2.72
CA VAL A 536 9.60 7.48 -1.95
C VAL A 536 9.37 7.77 -0.48
N LEU A 537 8.59 6.92 0.16
CA LEU A 537 8.23 6.99 1.56
C LEU A 537 9.14 6.07 2.36
N GLY A 538 9.82 6.63 3.36
CA GLY A 538 10.66 5.92 4.32
C GLY A 538 10.18 6.10 5.77
N PHE A 539 10.80 5.36 6.69
CA PHE A 539 10.49 5.45 8.13
C PHE A 539 11.75 5.75 8.95
N GLY A 540 11.66 6.67 9.90
CA GLY A 540 12.71 6.95 10.89
C GLY A 540 13.99 7.63 10.38
N HIS A 541 14.14 7.81 9.07
CA HIS A 541 15.25 8.54 8.47
C HIS A 541 14.73 9.54 7.43
N ASN A 542 15.47 10.62 7.18
CA ASN A 542 15.18 11.48 6.05
C ASN A 542 15.59 10.77 4.77
N THR A 543 14.66 10.71 3.83
CA THR A 543 14.87 10.16 2.50
C THR A 543 15.88 11.02 1.72
N LEU A 544 16.88 10.39 1.11
CA LEU A 544 17.89 11.10 0.30
C LEU A 544 17.34 11.62 -1.03
N TYR A 545 16.10 11.23 -1.37
CA TYR A 545 15.36 11.70 -2.54
C TYR A 545 15.00 13.20 -2.45
N THR A 546 15.15 13.85 -1.28
CA THR A 546 15.01 15.31 -1.14
C THR A 546 16.16 16.03 -1.86
N ARG A 547 15.97 16.29 -3.15
CA ARG A 547 16.67 17.35 -3.88
C ARG A 547 15.83 18.64 -3.85
N GLU A 548 15.28 18.96 -2.68
CA GLU A 548 15.39 20.34 -2.28
C GLU A 548 16.80 20.41 -1.73
N GLU A 549 17.69 21.03 -2.48
CA GLU A 549 18.75 21.79 -1.83
C GLU A 549 18.00 22.57 -0.75
N LYS A 550 18.11 22.12 0.51
CA LYS A 550 18.13 23.07 1.60
C LYS A 550 19.29 23.96 1.20
N GLU A 551 19.01 24.97 0.37
CA GLU A 551 19.58 26.27 0.58
C GLU A 551 19.53 26.39 2.09
N THR A 552 20.70 26.28 2.69
CA THR A 552 20.91 26.75 4.04
C THR A 552 20.65 28.23 3.96
N ILE A 553 19.36 28.61 3.83
CA ILE A 553 18.86 29.90 4.22
C ILE A 553 19.24 29.89 5.68
N VAL A 554 20.32 30.59 5.97
CA VAL A 554 20.72 30.91 7.33
C VAL A 554 19.52 31.66 7.87
N GLU A 555 18.59 30.93 8.49
CA GLU A 555 17.43 31.49 9.16
C GLU A 555 17.99 32.53 10.11
N THR A 556 17.75 33.80 9.79
CA THR A 556 18.16 34.89 10.65
C THR A 556 17.48 34.69 12.00
N THR A 557 18.17 35.04 13.08
CA THR A 557 17.67 34.84 14.45
C THR A 557 16.26 35.40 14.65
N GLU A 558 15.90 36.46 13.93
CA GLU A 558 14.56 37.06 13.89
C GLU A 558 13.47 36.14 13.33
N GLN A 559 13.76 35.32 12.30
CA GLN A 559 12.77 34.40 11.74
C GLN A 559 12.47 33.24 12.70
N ARG A 560 13.48 32.83 13.48
CA ARG A 560 13.34 31.79 14.50
C ARG A 560 12.51 32.28 15.68
N GLU A 561 12.77 33.50 16.15
CA GLU A 561 11.98 34.14 17.21
C GLU A 561 10.53 34.38 16.79
N ARG A 562 10.30 34.76 15.53
CA ARG A 562 8.95 34.93 14.99
C ARG A 562 8.17 33.61 14.90
N ARG A 563 8.83 32.53 14.46
CA ARG A 563 8.22 31.19 14.41
C ARG A 563 7.91 30.66 15.82
N ASP A 564 8.80 30.86 16.78
CA ASP A 564 8.57 30.45 18.17
C ASP A 564 7.43 31.27 18.82
N ALA A 565 7.34 32.57 18.52
CA ALA A 565 6.23 33.41 18.95
C ALA A 565 4.90 32.97 18.32
N GLU A 566 4.88 32.65 17.02
CA GLU A 566 3.69 32.14 16.34
C GLU A 566 3.25 30.78 16.91
N LYS A 567 4.19 29.89 17.25
CA LYS A 567 3.91 28.59 17.86
C LYS A 567 3.31 28.75 19.26
N GLN A 568 3.88 29.63 20.08
CA GLN A 568 3.35 29.94 21.42
C GLN A 568 1.95 30.58 21.33
N TYR A 569 1.76 31.50 20.39
CA TYR A 569 0.45 32.10 20.15
C TYR A 569 -0.58 31.04 19.74
N ARG A 570 -0.21 30.11 18.86
CA ARG A 570 -1.11 29.01 18.43
C ARG A 570 -1.47 28.05 19.56
N GLU A 571 -0.52 27.73 20.44
CA GLU A 571 -0.78 26.90 21.62
C GLU A 571 -1.71 27.59 22.62
N THR A 572 -1.51 28.89 22.87
CA THR A 572 -2.40 29.66 23.76
C THR A 572 -3.81 29.79 23.18
N LEU A 573 -3.94 30.01 21.87
CA LEU A 573 -5.22 30.08 21.17
C LEU A 573 -5.93 28.72 21.18
N GLY A 574 -5.20 27.62 20.93
CA GLY A 574 -5.73 26.27 20.99
C GLY A 574 -6.27 25.91 22.38
N ARG A 575 -5.55 26.31 23.45
CA ARG A 575 -6.03 26.14 24.84
C ARG A 575 -7.26 26.98 25.14
N ALA A 576 -7.34 28.21 24.64
CA ALA A 576 -8.51 29.07 24.82
C ALA A 576 -9.76 28.53 24.11
N LEU A 577 -9.60 28.04 22.87
CA LEU A 577 -10.69 27.43 22.11
C LEU A 577 -11.15 26.10 22.72
N GLN A 578 -10.22 25.30 23.24
CA GLN A 578 -10.53 24.06 23.95
C GLN A 578 -11.34 24.36 25.23
N SER A 579 -10.95 25.38 25.99
CA SER A 579 -11.70 25.85 27.17
C SER A 579 -13.11 26.30 26.80
N GLN A 580 -13.29 27.08 25.72
CA GLN A 580 -14.62 27.48 25.25
C GLN A 580 -15.45 26.30 24.77
N ALA A 581 -14.85 25.34 24.06
CA ALA A 581 -15.55 24.15 23.59
C ALA A 581 -16.00 23.25 24.76
N ASP A 582 -15.18 23.12 25.79
CA ASP A 582 -15.51 22.37 26.99
C ASP A 582 -16.57 23.08 27.83
N GLU A 583 -16.57 24.42 27.89
CA GLU A 583 -17.61 25.22 28.54
C GLU A 583 -18.96 25.14 27.79
N VAL A 584 -18.96 25.16 26.46
CA VAL A 584 -20.17 24.94 25.65
C VAL A 584 -20.70 23.52 25.81
N ARG A 585 -19.83 22.51 25.87
CA ARG A 585 -20.24 21.11 26.15
C ARG A 585 -20.80 20.96 27.56
N PHE A 586 -20.22 21.64 28.54
CA PHE A 586 -20.70 21.67 29.92
C PHE A 586 -22.08 22.35 30.01
N MET A 587 -22.28 23.49 29.34
CA MET A 587 -23.58 24.17 29.26
C MET A 587 -24.66 23.35 28.52
N ARG A 588 -24.27 22.58 27.48
CA ARG A 588 -25.18 21.66 26.78
C ARG A 588 -25.59 20.47 27.65
N GLY A 589 -24.70 19.99 28.51
CA GLY A 589 -24.97 18.92 29.48
C GLY A 589 -25.92 19.33 30.62
N LEU A 590 -26.05 20.64 30.88
CA LEU A 590 -26.92 21.20 31.93
C LEU A 590 -28.28 21.68 31.41
N GLY A 591 -28.60 21.49 30.11
CA GLY A 591 -29.90 21.84 29.54
C GLY A 591 -30.17 23.35 29.42
N LEU A 592 -29.13 24.19 29.44
CA LEU A 592 -29.25 25.67 29.45
C LEU A 592 -29.23 26.33 28.07
N LEU A 593 -29.17 25.54 26.99
CA LEU A 593 -29.31 26.02 25.61
C LEU A 593 -30.40 25.19 24.93
N GLY A 594 -31.64 25.68 25.05
CA GLY A 594 -32.77 25.30 24.20
C GLY A 594 -32.78 26.09 22.90
#